data_AF-A0A822F413-F1
#
_entry.id   AF-A0A822F413-F1
#
_cell.length_a   1.000
_cell.length_b   1.000
_cell.length_c   1.000
_cell.angle_alpha   90.00
_cell.angle_beta   90.00
_cell.angle_gamma   90.00
#
_symmetry.space_group_name_H-M   'P 1'
#
loop_
_entity.id
_entity.type
_entity.pdbx_description
1 polymer ?
#
loop_
_entity_poly.entity_id
_entity_poly.type
_entity_poly.pdbx_seq_one_letter_code
_entity_poly.pdbx_strand_id
1 'polypeptide(L)' 'STSDSDVEDDNDDLLPIASHVNIIHGLKTVSCLTLDSNGMRMITGGHDETMKMFDFTSMDKNFQPFRAIQPCPGRLLRVI' A
#
# COMPACT_ATOMS: atom_id res chain seq x y z
N SER A 1 13.39 -44.87 20.58
CA SER A 1 13.80 -43.69 21.38
C SER A 1 13.13 -42.49 20.76
N THR A 2 12.07 -42.02 21.43
CA THR A 2 11.16 -40.95 21.01
C THR A 2 11.77 -39.58 21.30
N SER A 3 11.77 -38.69 20.31
CA SER A 3 11.91 -37.25 20.51
C SER A 3 11.25 -36.52 19.34
N ASP A 4 9.96 -36.76 19.13
CA ASP A 4 9.09 -35.77 18.48
C ASP A 4 8.89 -34.67 19.52
N SER A 5 9.57 -33.55 19.29
CA SER A 5 9.33 -32.32 20.06
C SER A 5 8.39 -31.50 19.20
N ASP A 6 7.10 -31.69 19.44
CA ASP A 6 6.03 -30.81 18.96
C ASP A 6 6.24 -29.43 19.62
N VAL A 7 7.02 -28.57 18.95
CA VAL A 7 7.04 -27.14 19.23
C VAL A 7 5.69 -26.60 18.76
N GLU A 8 4.76 -26.48 19.70
CA GLU A 8 3.56 -25.65 19.53
C GLU A 8 4.05 -24.22 19.28
N ASP A 9 3.91 -23.78 18.03
CA ASP A 9 4.26 -22.42 17.58
C ASP A 9 3.22 -21.46 18.17
N ASP A 10 3.57 -20.82 19.29
CA ASP A 10 2.85 -19.71 19.96
C ASP A 10 2.76 -18.45 19.04
N ASN A 11 2.23 -18.62 17.83
CA ASN A 11 2.22 -17.61 16.76
C ASN A 11 0.87 -16.89 16.63
N ASP A 12 -0.13 -17.29 17.42
CA ASP A 12 -1.50 -16.78 17.31
C ASP A 12 -1.63 -15.29 17.72
N ASP A 13 -0.63 -14.71 18.37
CA ASP A 13 -0.60 -13.30 18.79
C ASP A 13 0.22 -12.37 17.85
N LEU A 14 0.80 -12.87 16.76
CA LEU A 14 1.59 -12.01 15.87
C LEU A 14 0.71 -11.22 14.90
N LEU A 15 0.77 -9.89 15.01
CA LEU A 15 0.25 -9.00 13.98
C LEU A 15 0.97 -9.25 12.65
N PRO A 16 0.29 -9.13 11.49
CA PRO A 16 0.87 -9.43 10.18
C PRO A 16 1.80 -8.30 9.69
N ILE A 17 2.91 -8.09 10.41
CA ILE A 17 3.92 -7.05 10.14
C ILE A 17 5.22 -7.64 9.58
N ALA A 18 5.31 -8.96 9.45
CA ALA A 18 6.50 -9.66 8.96
C ALA A 18 6.82 -9.34 7.50
N SER A 19 5.81 -9.03 6.69
CA SER A 19 5.95 -8.70 5.27
C SER A 19 5.46 -7.28 5.00
N HIS A 20 6.17 -6.58 4.13
CA HIS A 20 5.82 -5.23 3.69
C HIS A 20 6.29 -5.00 2.25
N VAL A 21 5.72 -3.98 1.61
CA VAL A 21 6.07 -3.55 0.26
C VAL A 21 6.30 -2.04 0.24
N ASN A 22 7.33 -1.61 -0.50
CA ASN A 22 7.61 -0.19 -0.71
C ASN A 22 6.96 0.27 -2.03
N ILE A 23 5.90 1.06 -1.92
CA ILE A 23 5.24 1.69 -3.08
C ILE A 23 5.72 3.14 -3.19
N ILE A 24 6.29 3.47 -4.35
CA ILE A 24 6.81 4.81 -4.62
C ILE A 24 5.74 5.63 -5.36
N HIS A 25 5.15 6.60 -4.67
CA HIS A 25 4.30 7.59 -5.32
C HIS A 25 5.13 8.47 -6.26
N GLY A 26 6.20 9.09 -5.77
CA GLY A 26 6.99 10.06 -6.53
C GLY A 26 8.08 10.67 -5.66
N LEU A 27 8.70 11.75 -6.15
CA LEU A 27 9.79 12.44 -5.43
C LEU A 27 9.29 13.50 -4.44
N LYS A 28 8.01 13.87 -4.51
CA LYS A 28 7.39 14.87 -3.64
C LYS A 28 6.60 14.20 -2.52
N THR A 29 6.35 14.94 -1.44
CA THR A 29 5.59 14.46 -0.27
C THR A 29 4.21 13.95 -0.68
N VAL A 30 3.83 12.79 -0.13
CA VAL A 30 2.46 12.28 -0.18
C VAL A 30 1.63 13.04 0.86
N SER A 31 0.56 13.70 0.43
CA SER A 31 -0.31 14.52 1.29
C SER A 31 -1.61 13.84 1.68
N CYS A 32 -2.04 12.84 0.92
CA CYS A 32 -3.24 12.06 1.25
C CYS A 32 -3.15 10.61 0.75
N LEU A 33 -3.88 9.73 1.43
CA LEU A 33 -3.99 8.31 1.14
C LEU A 33 -5.42 7.85 1.45
N THR A 34 -5.93 6.91 0.67
CA THR A 34 -7.14 6.17 1.02
C THR A 34 -7.08 4.74 0.48
N LEU A 35 -7.85 3.85 1.12
CA LEU A 35 -8.04 2.45 0.74
C LEU A 35 -9.53 2.20 0.51
N ASP A 36 -9.86 1.27 -0.38
CA ASP A 36 -11.22 0.75 -0.44
C ASP A 36 -11.52 -0.14 0.78
N SER A 37 -12.81 -0.34 1.09
CA SER A 37 -13.24 -1.14 2.26
C SER A 37 -12.72 -2.57 2.26
N ASN A 38 -12.42 -3.09 1.07
CA ASN A 38 -11.94 -4.45 0.87
C ASN A 38 -10.41 -4.56 0.93
N GLY A 39 -9.70 -3.42 1.03
CA GLY A 39 -8.24 -3.37 1.08
C GLY A 39 -7.55 -3.84 -0.20
N MET A 40 -8.25 -3.85 -1.34
CA MET A 40 -7.72 -4.30 -2.64
C MET A 40 -7.14 -3.15 -3.46
N ARG A 41 -7.59 -1.92 -3.20
CA ARG A 41 -7.20 -0.74 -3.95
C ARG A 41 -6.78 0.39 -3.03
N MET A 42 -5.79 1.12 -3.49
CA MET A 42 -5.22 2.25 -2.77
C MET A 42 -5.09 3.44 -3.72
N ILE A 43 -5.42 4.63 -3.21
CA ILE A 43 -5.18 5.89 -3.89
C ILE A 43 -4.26 6.73 -3.02
N THR A 44 -3.25 7.30 -3.66
CA THR A 44 -2.32 8.26 -3.05
C THR A 44 -2.45 9.60 -3.77
N GLY A 45 -2.27 10.71 -3.05
CA GLY A 45 -2.14 12.05 -3.59
C GLY A 45 -0.89 12.74 -3.08
N GLY A 46 -0.18 13.47 -3.96
CA GLY A 46 1.10 14.10 -3.65
C GLY A 46 1.14 15.62 -3.88
N HIS A 47 2.20 16.24 -3.36
CA HIS A 47 2.57 17.63 -3.63
C HIS A 47 3.13 17.84 -5.05
N ASP A 48 3.28 16.77 -5.85
CA ASP A 48 3.45 16.87 -7.30
C ASP A 48 2.10 17.05 -8.04
N GLU A 49 1.01 17.25 -7.28
CA GLU A 49 -0.35 17.46 -7.77
C GLU A 49 -0.95 16.24 -8.47
N THR A 50 -0.32 15.06 -8.33
CA THR A 50 -0.79 13.82 -8.93
C THR A 50 -1.53 12.92 -7.95
N MET A 51 -2.57 12.26 -8.45
CA MET A 51 -3.23 11.13 -7.81
C MET A 51 -2.82 9.85 -8.51
N LYS A 52 -2.37 8.85 -7.76
CA LYS A 52 -1.98 7.53 -8.28
C LYS A 52 -2.85 6.44 -7.68
N MET A 53 -3.39 5.59 -8.54
CA MET A 53 -4.30 4.50 -8.21
C MET A 53 -3.59 3.16 -8.37
N PHE A 54 -3.66 2.35 -7.33
CA PHE A 54 -3.01 1.06 -7.19
C PHE A 54 -4.07 -0.02 -6.97
N ASP A 55 -3.89 -1.18 -7.60
CA ASP A 55 -4.76 -2.35 -7.47
C ASP A 55 -3.88 -3.55 -7.10
N PHE A 56 -3.95 -3.99 -5.85
CA PHE A 56 -3.08 -5.04 -5.31
C PHE A 56 -3.36 -6.42 -5.88
N THR A 57 -4.52 -6.62 -6.52
CA THR A 57 -4.90 -7.92 -7.11
C THR A 57 -4.30 -8.14 -8.48
N SER A 58 -3.98 -7.06 -9.20
CA SER A 58 -3.48 -7.09 -10.59
C SER A 58 -2.05 -6.59 -10.74
N MET A 59 -1.47 -6.03 -9.69
CA MET A 59 -0.12 -5.49 -9.68
C MET A 59 0.94 -6.60 -9.76
N ASP A 60 2.04 -6.32 -10.45
CA ASP A 60 3.21 -7.18 -10.51
C ASP A 60 4.32 -6.69 -9.55
N LYS A 61 5.51 -7.30 -9.63
CA LYS A 61 6.67 -6.93 -8.80
C LYS A 61 7.22 -5.52 -9.03
N ASN A 62 6.72 -4.79 -10.04
CA ASN A 62 7.14 -3.41 -10.32
C ASN A 62 6.34 -2.37 -9.52
N PHE A 63 5.28 -2.80 -8.84
CA PHE A 63 4.45 -1.98 -7.95
C PHE A 63 3.96 -0.65 -8.56
N GLN A 64 3.66 -0.65 -9.85
CA GLN A 64 3.24 0.54 -10.57
C GLN A 64 1.75 0.82 -10.42
N PRO A 65 1.33 2.10 -10.42
CA PRO A 65 -0.08 2.44 -10.46
C PRO A 65 -0.67 2.04 -11.83
N PHE A 66 -1.90 1.53 -11.84
CA PHE A 66 -2.61 1.28 -13.10
C PHE A 66 -3.15 2.57 -13.72
N ARG A 67 -3.21 3.65 -12.93
CA ARG A 67 -3.63 4.98 -13.38
C ARG A 67 -2.98 6.09 -12.56
N ALA A 68 -2.54 7.14 -13.24
CA ALA A 68 -2.13 8.40 -12.64
C ALA A 68 -2.89 9.55 -13.31
N ILE A 69 -3.35 10.51 -12.52
CA ILE A 69 -4.06 11.71 -13.00
C ILE A 69 -3.58 12.95 -12.26
N GLN A 70 -3.62 14.10 -12.90
CA GLN A 70 -3.49 15.41 -12.26
C GLN A 70 -4.86 16.10 -12.36
N PRO A 71 -5.68 16.10 -11.30
CA PRO A 71 -7.06 16.59 -11.39
C PRO A 71 -7.15 18.08 -11.71
N CYS A 72 -6.31 18.88 -11.06
CA CYS A 72 -6.27 20.33 -11.23
C CYS A 72 -4.84 20.86 -11.00
N PRO A 73 -4.12 21.24 -12.06
CA PRO A 73 -2.79 21.83 -11.94
C PRO A 73 -2.78 23.08 -11.05
N GLY A 74 -1.72 23.24 -10.25
CA GLY A 74 -1.54 24.33 -9.29
C GLY A 74 -2.28 24.17 -7.97
N ARG A 75 -2.92 23.01 -7.71
CA ARG A 75 -3.68 22.76 -6.47
C ARG A 75 -3.16 21.54 -5.72
N LEU A 76 -2.98 21.71 -4.41
CA LEU A 76 -2.62 20.61 -3.52
C LEU A 76 -3.81 19.67 -3.29
N LEU A 77 -3.51 18.37 -3.31
CA LEU A 77 -4.47 17.30 -3.02
C LEU A 77 -4.62 17.13 -1.51
N ARG A 78 -5.87 16.96 -1.06
CA ARG A 78 -6.25 16.80 0.34
C ARG A 78 -7.32 15.71 0.46
N VAL A 79 -7.28 14.96 1.55
CA VAL A 79 -8.40 14.08 1.95
C VAL A 79 -9.46 14.94 2.62
N ILE A 80 -10.74 14.59 2.41
CA ILE A 80 -11.91 15.22 3.04
C ILE A 80 -12.33 14.36 4.23
#